data_AF-A0A965GBQ1-F1
#
_entry.id   AF-A0A965GBQ1-F1
#
_cell.length_a   1.000
_cell.length_b   1.000
_cell.length_c   1.000
_cell.angle_alpha   90.00
_cell.angle_beta   90.00
_cell.angle_gamma   90.00
#
_symmetry.space_group_name_H-M   'P 1'
#
loop_
_entity.id
_entity.type
_entity.pdbx_description
1 polymer ?
#
loop_
_entity_poly.entity_id
_entity_poly.type
_entity_poly.pdbx_seq_one_letter_code
_entity_poly.pdbx_strand_id
1 'polypeptide(L)'
;MTKRLPAIATAIFLLLGLVSAPAQAANQAGGSCTKINQRTKIAGFDYICQQNPTVKKAKLTWLIKECIDSNNQYLAGKKAYAKKLQEKVELLAQFATAEAETGLTQADKDELAKSKAALLDSFDKLSRTAKNMYEMALSVRDLACTVGI
;
A
#
# COMPACT_ATOMS: atom_id res chain seq x y z
N MET A 1 2.73 -28.66 -15.33
CA MET A 1 1.79 -27.63 -14.84
C MET A 1 2.56 -26.37 -14.51
N THR A 2 2.48 -25.39 -15.41
CA THR A 2 3.27 -24.14 -15.36
C THR A 2 2.66 -23.18 -14.35
N LYS A 3 3.26 -23.07 -13.16
CA LYS A 3 2.86 -22.07 -12.16
C LYS A 3 3.27 -20.69 -12.65
N ARG A 4 2.34 -19.95 -13.28
CA ARG A 4 2.49 -18.52 -13.51
C ARG A 4 2.35 -17.83 -12.15
N LEU A 5 3.46 -17.40 -11.55
CA LEU A 5 3.44 -16.44 -10.45
C LEU A 5 2.64 -15.20 -10.90
N PRO A 6 1.65 -14.71 -10.14
CA PRO A 6 1.02 -13.44 -10.45
C PRO A 6 2.07 -12.33 -10.32
N ALA A 7 2.33 -11.66 -11.45
CA ALA A 7 3.20 -10.51 -11.61
C ALA A 7 2.66 -9.29 -10.85
N ILE A 8 2.75 -9.30 -9.52
CA ILE A 8 2.41 -8.17 -8.65
C ILE A 8 3.52 -8.00 -7.61
N ALA A 9 4.75 -7.72 -8.05
CA ALA A 9 5.85 -7.41 -7.13
C ALA A 9 6.88 -6.40 -7.69
N THR A 10 6.62 -5.74 -8.81
CA THR A 10 7.62 -4.91 -9.48
C THR A 10 7.08 -3.50 -9.75
N ALA A 11 7.02 -2.66 -8.71
CA ALA A 11 6.91 -1.20 -8.87
C ALA A 11 7.25 -0.38 -7.60
N ILE A 12 8.12 -0.85 -6.68
CA ILE A 12 8.33 -0.15 -5.39
C ILE A 12 9.61 0.70 -5.32
N PHE A 13 10.53 0.66 -6.30
CA PHE A 13 11.80 1.39 -6.17
C PHE A 13 12.12 2.32 -7.34
N LEU A 14 11.44 3.47 -7.44
CA LEU A 14 11.89 4.57 -8.30
C LEU A 14 11.38 5.94 -7.82
N LEU A 15 11.63 6.39 -6.58
CA LEU A 15 11.32 7.79 -6.22
C LEU A 15 12.32 8.40 -5.24
N LEU A 16 13.52 8.75 -5.74
CA LEU A 16 14.48 9.64 -5.06
C LEU A 16 14.73 10.95 -5.84
N GLY A 17 13.84 11.34 -6.76
CA GLY A 17 14.06 12.45 -7.68
C GLY A 17 13.08 13.63 -7.62
N LEU A 18 12.12 13.67 -6.69
CA LEU A 18 11.12 14.75 -6.64
C LEU A 18 11.63 15.95 -5.83
N VAL A 19 12.67 16.61 -6.32
CA VAL A 19 13.01 17.97 -5.88
C VAL A 19 12.08 18.95 -6.60
N SER A 20 11.04 19.37 -5.86
CA SER A 20 10.27 20.60 -6.05
C SER A 20 9.84 20.93 -7.49
N ALA A 21 8.75 20.34 -7.97
CA ALA A 21 7.92 21.06 -8.92
C ALA A 21 6.93 21.93 -8.11
N PRO A 22 6.84 23.25 -8.31
CA PRO A 22 5.78 24.06 -7.70
C PRO A 22 4.50 23.92 -8.55
N ALA A 23 3.34 23.63 -7.98
CA ALA A 23 2.13 23.49 -8.81
C ALA A 23 1.65 24.81 -9.43
N GLN A 24 2.17 25.96 -8.98
CA GLN A 24 2.03 27.22 -9.72
C GLN A 24 2.67 27.12 -11.12
N ALA A 25 3.78 26.39 -11.28
CA ALA A 25 4.36 26.12 -12.60
C ALA A 25 3.53 25.11 -13.41
N ALA A 26 2.84 24.17 -12.76
CA ALA A 26 1.92 23.25 -13.41
C ALA A 26 0.71 23.97 -14.05
N ASN A 27 0.14 24.94 -13.36
CA ASN A 27 -0.96 25.75 -13.90
C ASN A 27 -0.51 26.67 -15.05
N GLN A 28 0.74 27.14 -15.04
CA GLN A 28 1.27 27.98 -16.12
C GLN A 28 1.75 27.17 -17.34
N ALA A 29 2.32 25.98 -17.14
CA ALA A 29 2.86 25.16 -18.22
C ALA A 29 1.85 24.15 -18.81
N GLY A 30 0.82 23.76 -18.06
CA GLY A 30 -0.18 22.75 -18.47
C GLY A 30 -1.58 23.28 -18.79
N GLY A 31 -1.80 24.59 -18.65
CA GLY A 31 -3.13 25.20 -18.74
C GLY A 31 -4.03 24.94 -17.52
N SER A 32 -5.26 25.42 -17.54
CA SER A 32 -6.21 25.22 -16.42
C SER A 32 -6.68 23.77 -16.33
N CYS A 33 -6.58 23.16 -15.14
CA CYS A 33 -7.17 21.86 -14.83
C CYS A 33 -8.69 22.00 -14.63
N THR A 34 -9.46 21.79 -15.71
CA THR A 34 -10.92 21.97 -15.72
C THR A 34 -11.70 20.66 -15.85
N LYS A 35 -11.07 19.61 -16.39
CA LYS A 35 -11.70 18.31 -16.63
C LYS A 35 -10.95 17.21 -15.90
N ILE A 36 -11.69 16.45 -15.08
CA ILE A 36 -11.14 15.29 -14.38
C ILE A 36 -10.47 14.31 -15.36
N ASN A 37 -9.34 13.74 -14.96
CA ASN A 37 -8.52 12.81 -15.74
C ASN A 37 -7.86 13.39 -17.00
N GLN A 38 -7.91 14.70 -17.21
CA GLN A 38 -7.05 15.33 -18.21
C GLN A 38 -5.59 15.05 -17.85
N ARG A 39 -4.75 14.76 -18.86
CA ARG A 39 -3.32 14.47 -18.67
C ARG A 39 -2.48 15.49 -19.41
N THR A 40 -1.34 15.84 -18.84
CA THR A 40 -0.34 16.70 -19.48
C THR A 40 1.05 16.35 -18.97
N LYS A 41 2.07 16.80 -19.70
CA LYS A 41 3.46 16.75 -19.23
C LYS A 41 3.92 18.16 -18.90
N ILE A 42 4.39 18.37 -17.68
CA ILE A 42 4.96 19.65 -17.24
C ILE A 42 6.37 19.38 -16.73
N ALA A 43 7.35 20.09 -17.29
CA ALA A 43 8.75 19.97 -16.90
C ALA A 43 9.25 18.51 -16.88
N GLY A 44 8.78 17.68 -17.80
CA GLY A 44 9.16 16.27 -17.94
C GLY A 44 8.37 15.27 -17.08
N PHE A 45 7.57 15.73 -16.12
CA PHE A 45 6.75 14.87 -15.27
C PHE A 45 5.33 14.72 -15.81
N ASP A 46 4.71 13.59 -15.53
CA ASP A 46 3.32 13.33 -15.87
C ASP A 46 2.39 13.91 -14.81
N TYR A 47 1.41 14.71 -15.26
CA TYR A 47 0.38 15.28 -14.41
C TYR A 47 -1.01 14.83 -14.86
N ILE A 48 -1.89 14.69 -13.88
CA ILE A 48 -3.29 14.33 -14.06
C ILE A 48 -4.15 15.33 -13.29
N CYS A 49 -5.15 15.89 -13.98
CA CYS A 49 -6.11 16.83 -13.43
C CYS A 49 -7.13 16.06 -12.56
N GLN A 50 -7.02 16.17 -11.24
CA GLN A 50 -7.88 15.49 -10.27
C GLN A 50 -8.00 16.30 -8.98
N GLN A 51 -8.89 15.86 -8.07
CA GLN A 51 -8.94 16.39 -6.71
C GLN A 51 -7.79 15.81 -5.89
N ASN A 52 -7.08 16.66 -5.14
CA ASN A 52 -6.00 16.21 -4.27
C ASN A 52 -6.55 15.23 -3.20
N PRO A 53 -6.08 13.97 -3.16
CA PRO A 53 -6.60 12.98 -2.22
C PRO A 53 -6.25 13.26 -0.76
N THR A 54 -5.31 14.17 -0.48
CA THR A 54 -4.91 14.55 0.89
C THR A 54 -5.68 15.75 1.43
N VAL A 55 -6.41 16.48 0.57
CA VAL A 55 -7.14 17.70 0.95
C VAL A 55 -8.65 17.46 0.90
N LYS A 56 -9.33 17.68 2.03
CA LYS A 56 -10.78 17.56 2.13
C LYS A 56 -11.47 18.61 1.25
N LYS A 57 -12.42 18.19 0.41
CA LYS A 57 -13.14 19.06 -0.55
C LYS A 57 -12.22 19.82 -1.52
N ALA A 58 -11.14 19.18 -1.98
CA ALA A 58 -10.22 19.78 -2.94
C ALA A 58 -10.93 20.18 -4.25
N LYS A 59 -10.50 21.30 -4.85
CA LYS A 59 -10.83 21.63 -6.24
C LYS A 59 -9.97 20.78 -7.18
N LEU A 60 -10.34 20.74 -8.46
CA LEU A 60 -9.51 20.14 -9.49
C LEU A 60 -8.18 20.89 -9.59
N THR A 61 -7.08 20.16 -9.54
CA THR A 61 -5.72 20.67 -9.72
C THR A 61 -4.85 19.66 -10.48
N TRP A 62 -3.74 20.13 -11.04
CA TRP A 62 -2.76 19.25 -11.64
C TRP A 62 -1.97 18.53 -10.55
N LEU A 63 -2.17 17.22 -10.43
CA LEU A 63 -1.41 16.36 -9.54
C LEU A 63 -0.36 15.60 -10.33
N ILE A 64 0.86 15.56 -9.82
CA ILE A 64 1.88 14.68 -10.36
C ILE A 64 1.39 13.22 -10.23
N LYS A 65 1.64 12.38 -11.24
CA LYS A 65 1.12 11.01 -11.30
C LYS A 65 1.49 10.20 -10.05
N GLU A 66 2.69 10.43 -9.52
CA GLU A 66 3.24 9.80 -8.33
C GLU A 66 2.37 10.04 -7.08
N CYS A 67 1.73 11.21 -6.96
CA CYS A 67 0.77 11.51 -5.89
C CYS A 67 -0.42 10.53 -5.93
N ILE A 68 -0.96 10.32 -7.13
CA ILE A 68 -2.14 9.45 -7.34
C ILE A 68 -1.74 7.99 -7.11
N ASP A 69 -0.63 7.55 -7.70
CA ASP A 69 -0.16 6.18 -7.60
C ASP A 69 0.17 5.80 -6.15
N SER A 70 0.90 6.64 -5.43
CA SER A 70 1.27 6.39 -4.03
C SER A 70 0.06 6.43 -3.09
N ASN A 71 -0.92 7.30 -3.33
CA ASN A 71 -2.19 7.27 -2.60
C ASN A 71 -2.92 5.93 -2.81
N ASN A 72 -2.99 5.46 -4.05
CA ASN A 72 -3.63 4.17 -4.36
C ASN A 72 -2.90 3.00 -3.69
N GLN A 73 -1.56 3.02 -3.72
CA GLN A 73 -0.72 2.02 -3.05
C GLN A 73 -0.93 2.04 -1.53
N TYR A 74 -0.99 3.22 -0.90
CA TYR A 74 -1.28 3.36 0.52
C TYR A 74 -2.65 2.75 0.87
N LEU A 75 -3.71 3.11 0.13
CA LEU A 75 -5.06 2.60 0.39
C LEU A 75 -5.15 1.08 0.20
N ALA A 76 -4.57 0.57 -0.89
CA ALA A 76 -4.55 -0.87 -1.17
C ALA A 76 -3.74 -1.64 -0.13
N GLY A 77 -2.54 -1.15 0.21
CA GLY A 77 -1.65 -1.75 1.20
C GLY A 77 -2.26 -1.76 2.61
N LYS A 78 -2.87 -0.65 3.03
CA LYS A 78 -3.59 -0.56 4.31
C LYS A 78 -4.75 -1.54 4.38
N LYS A 79 -5.54 -1.66 3.31
CA LYS A 79 -6.64 -2.62 3.22
C LYS A 79 -6.13 -4.07 3.27
N ALA A 80 -5.08 -4.37 2.50
CA ALA A 80 -4.47 -5.70 2.48
C ALA A 80 -3.92 -6.09 3.86
N TYR A 81 -3.26 -5.16 4.55
CA TYR A 81 -2.76 -5.35 5.92
C TYR A 81 -3.90 -5.66 6.89
N ALA A 82 -5.00 -4.89 6.86
CA ALA A 82 -6.17 -5.16 7.69
C ALA A 82 -6.77 -6.55 7.43
N LYS A 83 -6.86 -6.97 6.16
CA LYS A 83 -7.29 -8.32 5.80
C LYS A 83 -6.35 -9.39 6.37
N LYS A 84 -5.04 -9.20 6.28
CA LYS A 84 -4.07 -10.14 6.86
C LYS A 84 -4.24 -10.29 8.37
N LEU A 85 -4.50 -9.20 9.08
CA LEU A 85 -4.79 -9.28 10.52
C LEU A 85 -6.05 -10.11 10.82
N GLN A 86 -7.08 -10.03 9.97
CA GLN A 86 -8.28 -10.88 10.10
C GLN A 86 -7.95 -12.37 9.84
N GLU A 87 -7.18 -12.66 8.79
CA GLU A 87 -6.72 -14.03 8.48
C GLU A 87 -5.90 -14.63 9.65
N LYS A 88 -5.11 -13.81 10.38
CA LYS A 88 -4.42 -14.26 11.61
C LYS A 88 -5.40 -14.69 12.70
N VAL A 89 -6.47 -13.94 12.90
CA VAL A 89 -7.49 -14.25 13.91
C VAL A 89 -8.16 -15.57 13.58
N GLU A 90 -8.54 -15.78 12.32
CA GLU A 90 -9.15 -17.03 11.84
C GLU A 90 -8.20 -18.22 11.99
N LEU A 91 -6.91 -18.03 11.72
CA LEU A 91 -5.88 -19.05 11.91
C LEU A 91 -5.68 -19.39 13.39
N LEU A 92 -5.66 -18.40 14.27
CA LEU A 92 -5.58 -18.61 15.72
C LEU A 92 -6.79 -19.39 16.25
N ALA A 93 -7.98 -19.13 15.72
CA ALA A 93 -9.17 -19.90 16.04
C ALA A 93 -9.06 -21.37 15.60
N GLN A 94 -8.50 -21.64 14.42
CA GLN A 94 -8.23 -23.02 13.95
C GLN A 94 -7.24 -23.75 14.87
N PHE A 95 -6.18 -23.09 15.32
CA PHE A 95 -5.26 -23.66 16.30
C PHE A 95 -5.96 -23.95 17.64
N ALA A 96 -6.81 -23.05 18.12
CA ALA A 96 -7.55 -23.27 19.36
C ALA A 96 -8.49 -24.50 19.26
N THR A 97 -9.14 -24.70 18.11
CA THR A 97 -9.94 -25.91 17.86
C THR A 97 -9.07 -27.17 17.86
N ALA A 98 -7.92 -27.15 17.19
CA ALA A 98 -7.00 -28.29 17.16
C ALA A 98 -6.43 -28.60 18.56
N GLU A 99 -6.12 -27.57 19.36
CA GLU A 99 -5.65 -27.70 20.75
C GLU A 99 -6.70 -28.35 21.68
N ALA A 100 -7.99 -28.26 21.33
CA ALA A 100 -9.10 -28.82 22.10
C ALA A 100 -9.40 -30.30 21.80
N GLU A 101 -8.75 -30.91 20.79
CA GLU A 101 -9.02 -32.29 20.41
C GLU A 101 -8.60 -33.30 21.50
N THR A 102 -9.58 -34.06 22.00
CA THR A 102 -9.38 -35.13 22.98
C THR A 102 -8.92 -36.39 22.26
N GLY A 103 -7.60 -36.57 22.13
CA GLY A 103 -7.01 -37.72 21.44
C GLY A 103 -5.55 -37.52 21.04
N LEU A 104 -5.09 -36.26 21.06
CA LEU A 104 -3.69 -35.92 20.78
C LEU A 104 -2.75 -36.49 21.85
N THR A 105 -1.66 -37.12 21.40
CA THR A 105 -0.56 -37.50 22.29
C THR A 105 0.17 -36.25 22.77
N GLN A 106 1.02 -36.38 23.80
CA GLN A 106 1.85 -35.26 24.25
C GLN A 106 2.80 -34.77 23.14
N ALA A 107 3.35 -35.69 22.34
CA ALA A 107 4.21 -35.34 21.21
C ALA A 107 3.46 -34.51 20.16
N ASP A 108 2.20 -34.85 19.87
CA ASP A 108 1.37 -34.10 18.91
C ASP A 108 1.07 -32.70 19.41
N LYS A 109 0.80 -32.54 20.72
CA LYS A 109 0.58 -31.23 21.35
C LYS A 109 1.83 -30.36 21.28
N ASP A 110 3.00 -30.94 21.54
CA ASP A 110 4.28 -30.24 21.46
C ASP A 110 4.60 -29.80 20.02
N GLU A 111 4.29 -30.64 19.03
CA GLU A 111 4.48 -30.31 17.61
C GLU A 111 3.50 -29.24 17.12
N LEU A 112 2.24 -29.31 17.56
CA LEU A 112 1.23 -28.29 17.27
C LEU A 112 1.65 -26.93 17.85
N ALA A 113 2.15 -26.90 19.09
CA ALA A 113 2.64 -25.69 19.73
C ALA A 113 3.84 -25.08 18.97
N LYS A 114 4.80 -25.91 18.55
CA LYS A 114 5.95 -25.46 17.72
C LYS A 114 5.49 -24.89 16.37
N SER A 115 4.59 -25.60 15.70
CA SER A 115 4.04 -25.20 14.40
C SER A 115 3.29 -23.86 14.49
N LYS A 116 2.46 -23.70 15.53
CA LYS A 116 1.76 -22.44 15.84
C LYS A 116 2.75 -21.30 16.07
N ALA A 117 3.78 -21.52 16.89
CA ALA A 117 4.79 -20.50 17.17
C ALA A 117 5.56 -20.07 15.91
N ALA A 118 6.02 -21.02 15.10
CA ALA A 118 6.75 -20.74 13.86
C ALA A 118 5.88 -19.97 12.83
N LEU A 119 4.60 -20.33 12.72
CA LEU A 119 3.67 -19.67 11.81
C LEU A 119 3.34 -18.24 12.28
N LEU A 120 3.16 -18.03 13.59
CA LEU A 120 2.93 -16.70 14.16
C LEU A 120 4.14 -15.78 14.01
N ASP A 121 5.35 -16.29 14.22
CA ASP A 121 6.59 -15.53 13.97
C ASP A 121 6.70 -15.11 12.49
N SER A 122 6.43 -16.04 11.57
CA SER A 122 6.41 -15.76 10.13
C SER A 122 5.36 -14.72 9.76
N PHE A 123 4.15 -14.86 10.31
CA PHE A 123 3.06 -13.92 10.10
C PHE A 123 3.42 -12.51 10.61
N ASP A 124 4.03 -12.41 11.79
CA ASP A 124 4.41 -11.13 12.39
C ASP A 124 5.50 -10.43 11.57
N LYS A 125 6.50 -11.18 11.07
CA LYS A 125 7.52 -10.64 10.16
C LYS A 125 6.89 -10.09 8.88
N LEU A 126 6.03 -10.88 8.23
CA LEU A 126 5.35 -10.46 7.00
C LEU A 126 4.42 -9.26 7.23
N SER A 127 3.73 -9.23 8.37
CA SER A 127 2.82 -8.14 8.74
C SER A 127 3.56 -6.84 9.00
N ARG A 128 4.72 -6.89 9.67
CA ARG A 128 5.59 -5.72 9.84
C ARG A 128 6.07 -5.20 8.49
N THR A 129 6.53 -6.08 7.60
CA THR A 129 6.94 -5.69 6.26
C THR A 129 5.80 -5.06 5.47
N ALA A 130 4.61 -5.66 5.49
CA ALA A 130 3.41 -5.12 4.84
C ALA A 130 3.02 -3.74 5.38
N LYS A 131 3.14 -3.55 6.70
CA LYS A 131 2.93 -2.28 7.36
C LYS A 131 3.92 -1.22 6.87
N ASN A 132 5.21 -1.53 6.93
CA ASN A 132 6.27 -0.63 6.49
C ASN A 132 6.10 -0.23 5.02
N MET A 133 5.65 -1.15 4.15
CA MET A 133 5.41 -0.84 2.73
C MET A 133 4.28 0.17 2.53
N TYR A 134 3.12 -0.01 3.18
CA TYR A 134 2.04 0.96 3.01
C TYR A 134 2.35 2.31 3.70
N GLU A 135 3.12 2.31 4.78
CA GLU A 135 3.58 3.54 5.45
C GLU A 135 4.62 4.28 4.59
N MET A 136 5.46 3.57 3.85
CA MET A 136 6.33 4.18 2.85
C MET A 136 5.52 4.81 1.72
N ALA A 137 4.48 4.12 1.21
CA ALA A 137 3.59 4.70 0.21
C ALA A 137 2.84 5.94 0.74
N LEU A 138 2.50 5.97 2.02
CA LEU A 138 1.95 7.16 2.69
C LEU A 138 2.94 8.32 2.69
N SER A 139 4.20 8.09 3.05
CA SER A 139 5.24 9.13 3.02
C SER A 139 5.48 9.66 1.61
N VAL A 140 5.57 8.78 0.62
CA VAL A 140 5.70 9.17 -0.80
C VAL A 140 4.49 10.01 -1.24
N ARG A 141 3.28 9.60 -0.85
CA ARG A 141 2.05 10.36 -1.13
C ARG A 141 2.12 11.76 -0.53
N ASP A 142 2.48 11.88 0.73
CA ASP A 142 2.48 13.17 1.41
C ASP A 142 3.52 14.13 0.80
N LEU A 143 4.65 13.61 0.31
CA LEU A 143 5.65 14.38 -0.44
C LEU A 143 5.19 14.73 -1.86
N ALA A 144 4.60 13.78 -2.59
CA ALA A 144 4.21 14.00 -3.99
C ALA A 144 2.93 14.84 -4.11
N CYS A 145 2.02 14.74 -3.13
CA CYS A 145 0.74 15.44 -3.11
C CYS A 145 0.80 16.82 -2.42
N THR A 146 1.92 17.22 -1.81
CA THR A 146 2.13 18.58 -1.27
C THR A 146 2.48 19.60 -2.36
N VAL A 147 2.83 19.12 -3.55
CA VAL A 147 3.05 19.94 -4.74
C VAL A 147 1.74 20.62 -5.13
N GLY A 148 1.52 21.85 -4.67
CA GLY A 148 0.43 22.72 -5.13
C GLY A 148 -0.58 23.24 -4.13
N ILE A 149 -0.14 23.52 -2.91
CA ILE A 149 -0.75 24.57 -2.10
C ILE A 149 -0.06 25.88 -2.46
#